data_AF-A0A372RPS6-F1
#
_entry.id   AF-A0A372RPS6-F1
#
_cell.length_a   1.000
_cell.length_b   1.000
_cell.length_c   1.000
_cell.angle_alpha   90.00
_cell.angle_beta   90.00
_cell.angle_gamma   90.00
#
_symmetry.space_group_name_H-M   'P 1'
#
loop_
_entity.id
_entity.type
_entity.pdbx_description
1 polymer ?
#
loop_
_entity_poly.entity_id
_entity_poly.type
_entity_poly.pdbx_seq_one_letter_code
_entity_poly.pdbx_strand_id
1 'polypeptide(L)'
;MCVIKCFGITQDPVTYDYALVLQYMENGDLRKFLKRTIKTLAWYQRLNIIYDICLAIDNIHKHKLMHKDLHPGNIFVDSIFAYIGDFGFCMPANEKSSTKKNVYGIMSYMAPEILRGKPHTLASDVYSLGVIINEVITVIPPFNNQPHDQYLALDICRGLRPNIKAETPDSLKELIERCWSANPEDRPASKEIVCLLSDSLSKYKKMPIRLSYNLNESNELQSHPQAIYTSRLLNLKNLPEPINCPNQQEFISSRHIMKIQTGEVNTLHSDECSDCIIDGTQV
;
A
#
# COMPACT_ATOMS: atom_id res chain seq x y z
N MET A 1 -20.97 6.98 -5.60
CA MET A 1 -20.09 7.35 -6.74
C MET A 1 -18.69 6.79 -6.48
N CYS A 2 -17.90 6.56 -7.53
CA CYS A 2 -16.54 5.96 -7.51
C CYS A 2 -16.45 4.47 -7.11
N VAL A 3 -17.55 3.71 -7.24
CA VAL A 3 -17.54 2.24 -7.15
C VAL A 3 -18.04 1.65 -8.46
N ILE A 4 -17.51 0.50 -8.87
CA ILE A 4 -17.95 -0.18 -10.09
C ILE A 4 -19.44 -0.50 -9.99
N LYS A 5 -20.19 -0.14 -11.04
CA LYS A 5 -21.61 -0.49 -11.13
C LYS A 5 -21.75 -1.97 -11.47
N CYS A 6 -22.59 -2.67 -10.70
CA CYS A 6 -23.12 -3.98 -11.07
C CYS A 6 -24.48 -3.77 -11.74
N PHE A 7 -24.61 -4.22 -12.99
CA PHE A 7 -25.86 -4.16 -13.75
C PHE A 7 -26.76 -5.36 -13.49
N GLY A 8 -26.20 -6.46 -13.00
CA GLY A 8 -26.96 -7.67 -12.65
C GLY A 8 -26.14 -8.94 -12.75
N ILE A 9 -26.86 -10.06 -12.76
CA ILE A 9 -26.31 -11.41 -12.92
C ILE A 9 -26.84 -11.98 -14.23
N THR A 10 -26.01 -12.73 -14.95
CA THR A 10 -26.38 -13.51 -16.12
C THR A 10 -25.91 -14.96 -15.95
N GLN A 11 -26.26 -15.83 -16.89
CA GLN A 11 -25.80 -17.21 -16.93
C GLN A 11 -25.26 -17.52 -18.32
N ASP A 12 -24.06 -18.12 -18.39
CA ASP A 12 -23.50 -18.59 -19.64
C ASP A 12 -24.36 -19.74 -20.20
N PRO A 13 -24.86 -19.68 -21.44
CA PRO A 13 -25.77 -20.69 -21.98
C PRO A 13 -25.09 -22.02 -22.33
N VAL A 14 -23.76 -22.08 -22.34
CA VAL A 14 -22.96 -23.28 -22.65
C VAL A 14 -22.44 -23.93 -21.39
N THR A 15 -21.81 -23.18 -20.49
CA THR A 15 -21.24 -23.73 -19.24
C THR A 15 -22.24 -23.77 -18.10
N TYR A 16 -23.35 -23.02 -18.20
CA TYR A 16 -24.33 -22.79 -17.13
C TYR A 16 -23.76 -22.08 -15.90
N ASP A 17 -22.56 -21.51 -16.00
CA ASP A 17 -21.98 -20.72 -14.92
C ASP A 17 -22.67 -19.37 -14.78
N TYR A 18 -22.88 -18.94 -13.54
CA TYR A 18 -23.35 -17.59 -13.25
C TYR A 18 -22.21 -16.58 -13.42
N ALA A 19 -22.53 -15.43 -14.03
CA ALA A 19 -21.59 -14.33 -14.23
C ALA A 19 -22.19 -13.00 -13.76
N LEU A 20 -21.33 -12.11 -13.25
CA LEU A 20 -21.70 -10.73 -12.93
C LEU A 20 -21.53 -9.84 -14.16
N VAL A 21 -22.53 -9.00 -14.44
CA VAL A 21 -22.45 -7.98 -15.48
C VAL A 21 -22.02 -6.66 -14.83
N LEU A 22 -20.77 -6.28 -15.04
CA LEU A 22 -20.16 -5.10 -14.41
C LEU A 22 -19.89 -3.99 -15.43
N GLN A 23 -19.78 -2.75 -14.94
CA GLN A 23 -19.30 -1.62 -15.73
C GLN A 23 -17.92 -1.93 -16.33
N TYR A 24 -17.81 -1.77 -17.65
CA TYR A 24 -16.54 -1.89 -18.35
C TYR A 24 -15.62 -0.71 -18.02
N MET A 25 -14.33 -1.01 -17.80
CA MET A 25 -13.30 -0.05 -17.41
C MET A 25 -12.19 -0.06 -18.46
N GLU A 26 -12.20 0.94 -19.35
CA GLU A 26 -11.34 0.98 -20.56
C GLU A 26 -9.85 0.87 -20.22
N ASN A 27 -9.42 1.49 -19.12
CA ASN A 27 -8.01 1.52 -18.72
C ASN A 27 -7.59 0.38 -17.79
N GLY A 28 -8.49 -0.58 -17.51
CA GLY A 28 -8.21 -1.74 -16.67
C GLY A 28 -7.92 -1.37 -15.22
N ASP A 29 -7.14 -2.23 -14.55
CA ASP A 29 -6.75 -2.03 -13.15
C ASP A 29 -5.67 -0.96 -12.96
N LEU A 30 -5.66 -0.31 -11.80
CA LEU A 30 -4.78 0.78 -11.43
C LEU A 30 -3.31 0.36 -11.49
N ARG A 31 -2.97 -0.88 -11.11
CA ARG A 31 -1.58 -1.36 -11.19
C ARG A 31 -1.06 -1.32 -12.63
N LYS A 32 -1.80 -1.89 -13.58
CA LYS A 32 -1.43 -1.88 -15.01
C LYS A 32 -1.45 -0.46 -15.56
N PHE A 33 -2.43 0.36 -15.14
CA PHE A 33 -2.54 1.74 -15.56
C PHE A 33 -1.31 2.58 -15.16
N LEU A 34 -0.88 2.52 -13.89
CA LEU A 34 0.29 3.24 -13.39
C LEU A 34 1.56 2.80 -14.11
N LYS A 35 1.74 1.49 -14.34
CA LYS A 35 2.89 0.96 -15.08
C LYS A 35 2.96 1.49 -16.52
N ARG A 36 1.82 1.57 -17.23
CA ARG A 36 1.74 2.07 -18.61
C ARG A 36 1.94 3.59 -18.70
N THR A 37 1.48 4.34 -17.70
CA THR A 37 1.42 5.80 -17.73
C THR A 37 2.54 6.47 -16.94
N ILE A 38 3.53 5.72 -16.47
CA ILE A 38 4.60 6.24 -15.62
C ILE A 38 5.32 7.49 -16.16
N LYS A 39 5.57 7.55 -17.47
CA LYS A 39 6.24 8.68 -18.14
C LYS A 39 5.33 9.88 -18.39
N THR A 40 4.01 9.67 -18.40
CA THR A 40 3.03 10.64 -18.92
C THR A 40 2.03 11.12 -17.88
N LEU A 41 1.85 10.39 -16.78
CA LEU A 41 0.84 10.67 -15.76
C LEU A 41 1.25 11.90 -14.95
N ALA A 42 0.60 13.02 -15.24
CA ALA A 42 0.86 14.29 -14.58
C ALA A 42 0.45 14.25 -13.10
N TRP A 43 1.10 15.10 -12.29
CA TRP A 43 0.85 15.19 -10.86
C TRP A 43 -0.63 15.42 -10.50
N TYR A 44 -1.30 16.35 -11.20
CA TYR A 44 -2.71 16.62 -10.94
C TYR A 44 -3.63 15.42 -11.23
N GLN A 45 -3.26 14.55 -12.17
CA GLN A 45 -4.03 13.34 -12.50
C GLN A 45 -3.86 12.29 -11.39
N ARG A 46 -2.65 12.15 -10.83
CA ARG A 46 -2.39 11.28 -9.66
C ARG A 46 -3.24 11.73 -8.46
N LEU A 47 -3.32 13.03 -8.21
CA LEU A 47 -4.16 13.58 -7.14
C LEU A 47 -5.65 13.32 -7.37
N ASN A 48 -6.14 13.42 -8.61
CA ASN A 48 -7.54 13.07 -8.92
C ASN A 48 -7.81 11.58 -8.63
N ILE A 49 -6.92 10.68 -9.06
CA ILE A 49 -7.02 9.24 -8.79
C ILE A 49 -7.05 8.98 -7.27
N ILE A 50 -6.13 9.59 -6.50
CA ILE A 50 -6.10 9.48 -5.04
C ILE A 50 -7.42 9.95 -4.43
N TYR A 51 -7.92 11.10 -4.87
CA TYR A 51 -9.15 11.67 -4.35
C TYR A 51 -10.37 10.79 -4.65
N ASP A 52 -10.48 10.24 -5.86
CA ASP A 52 -11.55 9.33 -6.25
C ASP A 52 -11.55 8.03 -5.43
N ILE A 53 -10.37 7.46 -5.18
CA ILE A 53 -10.21 6.27 -4.32
C ILE A 53 -10.64 6.59 -2.88
N CYS A 54 -10.25 7.74 -2.34
CA CYS A 54 -10.65 8.17 -0.99
C CYS A 54 -12.17 8.36 -0.88
N LEU A 55 -12.79 8.97 -1.90
CA LEU A 55 -14.25 9.12 -1.98
C LEU A 55 -14.97 7.76 -2.05
N ALA A 56 -14.42 6.82 -2.81
CA ALA A 56 -14.96 5.47 -2.93
C ALA A 56 -14.92 4.72 -1.59
N ILE A 57 -13.79 4.75 -0.88
CA ILE A 57 -13.64 4.16 0.45
C ILE A 57 -14.58 4.82 1.46
N ASP A 58 -14.66 6.14 1.47
CA ASP A 58 -15.57 6.85 2.37
C ASP A 58 -17.04 6.49 2.13
N ASN A 59 -17.43 6.30 0.87
CA ASN A 59 -18.76 5.81 0.53
C ASN A 59 -19.01 4.39 1.06
N ILE A 60 -18.05 3.47 0.92
CA ILE A 60 -18.14 2.10 1.46
C ILE A 60 -18.27 2.14 3.00
N HIS A 61 -17.40 2.91 3.67
CA HIS A 61 -17.35 3.02 5.14
C HIS A 61 -18.59 3.70 5.73
N LYS A 62 -19.18 4.69 5.05
CA LYS A 62 -20.47 5.30 5.44
C LYS A 62 -21.60 4.29 5.53
N HIS A 63 -21.57 3.25 4.69
CA HIS A 63 -22.52 2.14 4.74
C HIS A 63 -22.13 1.04 5.74
N LYS A 64 -21.11 1.29 6.57
CA LYS A 64 -20.58 0.35 7.58
C LYS A 64 -20.09 -0.96 6.94
N LEU A 65 -19.56 -0.88 5.72
CA LEU A 65 -18.98 -2.01 5.00
C LEU A 65 -17.45 -1.90 5.00
N MET A 66 -16.78 -3.04 4.96
CA MET A 66 -15.32 -3.16 4.80
C MET A 66 -15.01 -3.83 3.45
N HIS A 67 -14.03 -3.32 2.71
CA HIS A 67 -13.61 -3.90 1.44
C HIS A 67 -12.81 -5.19 1.63
N LYS A 68 -11.88 -5.21 2.61
CA LYS A 68 -11.05 -6.36 3.03
C LYS A 68 -9.96 -6.82 2.07
N ASP A 69 -10.09 -6.58 0.76
CA ASP A 69 -9.03 -6.88 -0.24
C ASP A 69 -8.71 -5.64 -1.09
N LEU A 70 -8.44 -4.50 -0.43
CA LEU A 70 -8.16 -3.25 -1.11
C LEU A 70 -6.71 -3.21 -1.62
N HIS A 71 -6.54 -3.24 -2.93
CA HIS A 71 -5.24 -3.10 -3.59
C HIS A 71 -5.43 -2.55 -5.01
N PRO A 72 -4.37 -2.10 -5.71
CA PRO A 72 -4.48 -1.50 -7.05
C PRO A 72 -5.00 -2.44 -8.14
N GLY A 73 -5.11 -3.74 -7.88
CA GLY A 73 -5.72 -4.72 -8.79
C GLY A 73 -7.25 -4.71 -8.73
N ASN A 74 -7.81 -4.25 -7.60
CA ASN A 74 -9.26 -4.09 -7.37
C ASN A 74 -9.71 -2.63 -7.50
N ILE A 75 -8.81 -1.76 -7.99
CA ILE A 75 -9.12 -0.38 -8.35
C ILE A 75 -8.99 -0.28 -9.87
N PHE A 76 -9.98 0.29 -10.51
CA PHE A 76 -10.07 0.37 -11.96
C PHE A 76 -10.09 1.83 -12.40
N VAL A 77 -9.54 2.08 -13.58
CA VAL A 77 -9.44 3.43 -14.14
C VAL A 77 -10.30 3.52 -15.40
N ASP A 78 -11.04 4.61 -15.53
CA ASP A 78 -11.75 4.96 -16.76
C ASP A 78 -11.57 6.45 -17.03
N SER A 79 -11.04 6.77 -18.22
CA SER A 79 -10.57 8.10 -18.59
C SER A 79 -9.63 8.71 -17.53
N ILE A 80 -10.14 9.60 -16.68
CA ILE A 80 -9.40 10.29 -15.60
C ILE A 80 -9.90 9.95 -14.20
N PHE A 81 -10.83 8.99 -14.07
CA PHE A 81 -11.50 8.64 -12.83
C PHE A 81 -11.10 7.26 -12.32
N ALA A 82 -11.03 7.10 -11.00
CA ALA A 82 -10.76 5.82 -10.36
C ALA A 82 -12.01 5.25 -9.66
N TYR A 83 -12.18 3.93 -9.73
CA TYR A 83 -13.33 3.21 -9.19
C TYR A 83 -12.88 1.98 -8.42
N ILE A 84 -13.42 1.77 -7.23
CA ILE A 84 -13.20 0.53 -6.48
C ILE A 84 -14.17 -0.55 -6.99
N GLY A 85 -13.64 -1.73 -7.26
CA GLY A 85 -14.39 -2.92 -7.66
C GLY A 85 -13.98 -4.14 -6.84
N ASP A 86 -14.46 -5.31 -7.27
CA ASP A 86 -14.27 -6.60 -6.59
C ASP A 86 -14.69 -6.59 -5.10
N PHE A 87 -16.00 -6.63 -4.90
CA PHE A 87 -16.61 -6.70 -3.57
C PHE A 87 -16.78 -8.14 -3.06
N GLY A 88 -16.10 -9.13 -3.65
CA GLY A 88 -16.27 -10.55 -3.31
C GLY A 88 -15.98 -10.89 -1.84
N PHE A 89 -15.12 -10.09 -1.19
CA PHE A 89 -14.81 -10.22 0.23
C PHE A 89 -15.53 -9.22 1.13
N CYS A 90 -16.30 -8.28 0.56
CA CYS A 90 -16.93 -7.19 1.28
C CYS A 90 -17.91 -7.69 2.35
N MET A 91 -17.89 -7.08 3.54
CA MET A 91 -18.68 -7.56 4.68
C MET A 91 -19.08 -6.41 5.61
N PRO A 92 -20.24 -6.47 6.29
CA PRO A 92 -20.60 -5.54 7.35
C PRO A 92 -19.55 -5.49 8.46
N ALA A 93 -19.21 -4.29 8.93
CA ALA A 93 -18.21 -4.06 9.97
C ALA A 93 -18.59 -4.64 11.35
N ASN A 94 -19.87 -4.93 11.58
CA ASN A 94 -20.38 -5.54 12.80
C ASN A 94 -20.49 -7.07 12.73
N GLU A 95 -20.29 -7.67 11.56
CA GLU A 95 -20.38 -9.11 11.37
C GLU A 95 -19.05 -9.77 11.74
N LYS A 96 -19.06 -10.61 12.77
CA LYS A 96 -17.86 -11.35 13.18
C LYS A 96 -17.64 -12.49 12.18
N SER A 97 -16.60 -12.39 11.37
CA SER A 97 -16.11 -13.49 10.54
C SER A 97 -15.93 -14.74 11.42
N SER A 98 -16.73 -15.77 11.15
CA SER A 98 -16.72 -17.02 11.89
C SER A 98 -15.48 -17.83 11.52
N THR A 99 -14.50 -17.83 12.42
CA THR A 99 -13.47 -18.86 12.59
C THR A 99 -12.90 -19.54 11.33
N LYS A 100 -11.82 -18.97 10.80
CA LYS A 100 -10.53 -19.66 10.54
C LYS A 100 -9.44 -18.61 10.29
N LYS A 101 -8.27 -18.83 10.90
CA LYS A 101 -7.06 -17.95 10.92
C LYS A 101 -6.34 -17.82 9.57
N ASN A 102 -7.06 -18.01 8.45
CA ASN A 102 -6.46 -18.03 7.14
C ASN A 102 -6.39 -16.60 6.61
N VAL A 103 -5.20 -16.01 6.68
CA VAL A 103 -4.93 -14.68 6.15
C VAL A 103 -4.88 -14.80 4.63
N TYR A 104 -5.76 -14.09 3.92
CA TYR A 104 -5.81 -14.07 2.45
C TYR A 104 -5.74 -12.63 1.96
N GLY A 105 -4.97 -12.39 0.91
CA GLY A 105 -4.82 -11.07 0.28
C GLY A 105 -3.40 -10.85 -0.22
N ILE A 106 -3.04 -9.58 -0.43
CA ILE A 106 -1.71 -9.16 -0.87
C ILE A 106 -0.94 -8.55 0.30
N MET A 107 0.04 -9.30 0.84
CA MET A 107 0.82 -8.96 2.04
C MET A 107 1.24 -7.49 2.15
N SER A 108 1.70 -6.90 1.03
CA SER A 108 2.25 -5.54 1.01
C SER A 108 1.22 -4.43 1.25
N TYR A 109 -0.08 -4.73 1.16
CA TYR A 109 -1.19 -3.79 1.43
C TYR A 109 -1.92 -4.08 2.73
N MET A 110 -1.67 -5.24 3.34
CA MET A 110 -2.43 -5.68 4.51
C MET A 110 -1.92 -5.00 5.77
N ALA A 111 -2.86 -4.51 6.59
CA ALA A 111 -2.53 -3.96 7.90
C ALA A 111 -1.87 -5.03 8.80
N PRO A 112 -0.92 -4.65 9.67
CA PRO A 112 -0.14 -5.61 10.46
C PRO A 112 -1.01 -6.47 11.39
N GLU A 113 -2.11 -5.93 11.92
CA GLU A 113 -3.06 -6.71 12.69
C GLU A 113 -3.76 -7.82 11.87
N ILE A 114 -3.99 -7.59 10.58
CA ILE A 114 -4.59 -8.58 9.67
C ILE A 114 -3.56 -9.66 9.32
N LEU A 115 -2.29 -9.28 9.13
CA LEU A 115 -1.20 -10.26 8.97
C LEU A 115 -1.09 -11.19 10.19
N ARG A 116 -1.44 -10.70 11.39
CA ARG A 116 -1.54 -11.49 12.63
C ARG A 116 -2.82 -12.34 12.74
N GLY A 117 -3.70 -12.27 11.74
CA GLY A 117 -4.99 -12.96 11.73
C GLY A 117 -6.04 -12.34 12.65
N LYS A 118 -5.89 -11.07 13.07
CA LYS A 118 -6.98 -10.33 13.71
C LYS A 118 -8.06 -9.99 12.65
N PRO A 119 -9.33 -9.82 13.05
CA PRO A 119 -10.41 -9.49 12.13
C PRO A 119 -10.18 -8.17 11.37
N HIS A 120 -10.70 -8.09 10.16
CA HIS A 120 -10.77 -6.84 9.42
C HIS A 120 -11.63 -5.79 10.12
N THR A 121 -11.25 -4.54 9.93
CA THR A 121 -11.95 -3.34 10.42
C THR A 121 -11.97 -2.28 9.32
N LEU A 122 -12.79 -1.23 9.49
CA LEU A 122 -12.71 -0.04 8.63
C LEU A 122 -11.28 0.55 8.64
N ALA A 123 -10.63 0.56 9.80
CA ALA A 123 -9.25 1.02 9.95
C ALA A 123 -8.24 0.15 9.18
N SER A 124 -8.51 -1.14 8.94
CA SER A 124 -7.66 -2.00 8.11
C SER A 124 -7.74 -1.66 6.61
N ASP A 125 -8.89 -1.20 6.12
CA ASP A 125 -9.00 -0.64 4.77
C ASP A 125 -8.25 0.70 4.68
N VAL A 126 -8.28 1.53 5.72
CA VAL A 126 -7.53 2.80 5.78
C VAL A 126 -6.01 2.58 5.71
N TYR A 127 -5.49 1.53 6.35
CA TYR A 127 -4.09 1.14 6.18
C TYR A 127 -3.76 0.86 4.72
N SER A 128 -4.58 0.03 4.08
CA SER A 128 -4.42 -0.34 2.67
C SER A 128 -4.48 0.90 1.78
N LEU A 129 -5.39 1.83 2.07
CA LEU A 129 -5.52 3.12 1.41
C LEU A 129 -4.23 3.95 1.51
N GLY A 130 -3.62 4.07 2.70
CA GLY A 130 -2.36 4.78 2.89
C GLY A 130 -1.23 4.23 2.00
N VAL A 131 -1.10 2.90 1.93
CA VAL A 131 -0.14 2.21 1.05
C VAL A 131 -0.42 2.54 -0.43
N ILE A 132 -1.69 2.50 -0.85
CA ILE A 132 -2.09 2.79 -2.23
C ILE A 132 -1.85 4.25 -2.59
N ILE A 133 -2.12 5.19 -1.69
CA ILE A 133 -1.82 6.62 -1.90
C ILE A 133 -0.32 6.79 -2.18
N ASN A 134 0.54 6.17 -1.37
CA ASN A 134 1.98 6.22 -1.59
C ASN A 134 2.39 5.59 -2.92
N GLU A 135 1.79 4.48 -3.33
CA GLU A 135 2.06 3.87 -4.64
C GLU A 135 1.58 4.73 -5.81
N VAL A 136 0.43 5.40 -5.72
CA VAL A 136 -0.03 6.32 -6.79
C VAL A 136 0.91 7.51 -6.92
N ILE A 137 1.40 8.04 -5.78
CA ILE A 137 2.39 9.12 -5.77
C ILE A 137 3.69 8.63 -6.38
N THR A 138 4.23 7.52 -5.87
CA THR A 138 5.59 7.06 -6.20
C THR A 138 5.66 6.22 -7.47
N VAL A 139 4.54 5.69 -7.97
CA VAL A 139 4.41 4.66 -9.02
C VAL A 139 5.25 3.39 -8.78
N ILE A 140 5.75 3.24 -7.55
CA ILE A 140 6.58 2.12 -7.11
C ILE A 140 5.72 1.23 -6.22
N PRO A 141 5.54 -0.05 -6.58
CA PRO A 141 4.84 -0.99 -5.73
C PRO A 141 5.48 -1.10 -4.34
N PRO A 142 4.70 -1.22 -3.26
CA PRO A 142 5.24 -1.32 -1.92
C PRO A 142 6.17 -2.53 -1.79
N PHE A 143 7.33 -2.33 -1.17
CA PHE A 143 8.34 -3.37 -0.90
C PHE A 143 8.89 -4.10 -2.13
N ASN A 144 8.86 -3.46 -3.29
CA ASN A 144 9.22 -4.11 -4.56
C ASN A 144 10.66 -4.59 -4.68
N ASN A 145 11.57 -4.11 -3.85
CA ASN A 145 12.99 -4.47 -3.90
C ASN A 145 13.35 -5.72 -3.07
N GLN A 146 12.36 -6.43 -2.50
CA GLN A 146 12.62 -7.57 -1.61
C GLN A 146 11.61 -8.72 -1.77
N PRO A 147 11.94 -9.94 -1.30
CA PRO A 147 10.99 -11.06 -1.28
C PRO A 147 9.77 -10.77 -0.41
N HIS A 148 8.58 -11.18 -0.88
CA HIS A 148 7.35 -11.14 -0.10
C HIS A 148 7.16 -12.44 0.69
N ASP A 149 7.99 -12.65 1.70
CA ASP A 149 8.00 -13.85 2.53
C ASP A 149 7.70 -13.54 4.01
N GLN A 150 7.91 -14.51 4.90
CA GLN A 150 7.65 -14.34 6.33
C GLN A 150 8.50 -13.22 6.96
N TYR A 151 9.70 -12.95 6.46
CA TYR A 151 10.55 -11.87 7.00
C TYR A 151 9.96 -10.50 6.69
N LEU A 152 9.36 -10.32 5.50
CA LEU A 152 8.64 -9.08 5.21
C LEU A 152 7.45 -8.89 6.15
N ALA A 153 6.66 -9.94 6.40
CA ALA A 153 5.55 -9.86 7.34
C ALA A 153 6.00 -9.52 8.78
N LEU A 154 7.13 -10.11 9.22
CA LEU A 154 7.78 -9.76 10.50
C LEU A 154 8.19 -8.29 10.52
N ASP A 155 8.82 -7.81 9.45
CA ASP A 155 9.31 -6.44 9.34
C ASP A 155 8.16 -5.41 9.34
N ILE A 156 7.07 -5.69 8.63
CA ILE A 156 5.86 -4.86 8.65
C ILE A 156 5.29 -4.74 10.07
N CYS A 157 5.25 -5.85 10.83
CA CYS A 157 4.83 -5.84 12.24
C CYS A 157 5.82 -5.10 13.14
N ARG A 158 7.13 -5.13 12.83
CA ARG A 158 8.16 -4.34 13.53
C ARG A 158 8.19 -2.86 13.13
N GLY A 159 7.30 -2.43 12.24
CA GLY A 159 7.12 -1.03 11.89
C GLY A 159 7.73 -0.61 10.56
N LEU A 160 8.26 -1.54 9.76
CA LEU A 160 8.70 -1.23 8.39
C LEU A 160 7.52 -0.71 7.56
N ARG A 161 7.73 0.37 6.81
CA ARG A 161 6.78 0.95 5.86
C ARG A 161 7.43 1.21 4.50
N PRO A 162 6.64 1.31 3.41
CA PRO A 162 7.15 1.77 2.13
C PRO A 162 7.82 3.14 2.25
N ASN A 163 8.86 3.38 1.45
CA ASN A 163 9.53 4.68 1.43
C ASN A 163 8.59 5.75 0.84
N ILE A 164 8.56 6.94 1.46
CA ILE A 164 7.88 8.11 0.93
C ILE A 164 8.94 9.00 0.28
N LYS A 165 8.72 9.40 -0.98
CA LYS A 165 9.66 10.29 -1.68
C LYS A 165 9.74 11.65 -0.99
N ALA A 166 10.95 12.20 -0.88
CA ALA A 166 11.23 13.47 -0.23
C ALA A 166 10.42 14.63 -0.86
N GLU A 167 10.18 14.56 -2.17
CA GLU A 167 9.42 15.54 -2.95
C GLU A 167 7.89 15.50 -2.68
N THR A 168 7.40 14.50 -1.95
CA THR A 168 5.99 14.43 -1.54
C THR A 168 5.68 15.59 -0.58
N PRO A 169 4.56 16.32 -0.76
CA PRO A 169 4.21 17.42 0.15
C PRO A 169 4.06 16.92 1.59
N ASP A 170 4.58 17.66 2.58
CA ASP A 170 4.66 17.18 3.97
C ASP A 170 3.30 16.82 4.57
N SER A 171 2.25 17.60 4.29
CA SER A 171 0.90 17.25 4.74
C SER A 171 0.35 15.96 4.13
N LEU A 172 0.82 15.58 2.93
CA LEU A 172 0.48 14.30 2.32
C LEU A 172 1.34 13.16 2.90
N LYS A 173 2.61 13.43 3.26
CA LYS A 173 3.44 12.47 4.02
C LYS A 173 2.78 12.13 5.35
N GLU A 174 2.41 13.15 6.12
CA GLU A 174 1.74 13.01 7.41
C GLU A 174 0.42 12.21 7.28
N LEU A 175 -0.38 12.50 6.25
CA LEU A 175 -1.62 11.77 5.99
C LEU A 175 -1.35 10.27 5.73
N ILE A 176 -0.38 9.95 4.86
CA ILE A 176 0.02 8.56 4.57
C ILE A 176 0.49 7.88 5.85
N GLU A 177 1.30 8.58 6.65
CA GLU A 177 1.86 8.08 7.91
C GLU A 177 0.81 7.76 8.95
N ARG A 178 -0.20 8.63 9.08
CA ARG A 178 -1.36 8.37 9.94
C ARG A 178 -2.19 7.20 9.43
N CYS A 179 -2.41 7.09 8.11
CA CYS A 179 -3.21 6.01 7.52
C CYS A 179 -2.62 4.63 7.81
N TRP A 180 -1.29 4.47 7.74
CA TRP A 180 -0.63 3.17 7.94
C TRP A 180 -0.04 2.98 9.35
N SER A 181 -0.54 3.69 10.36
CA SER A 181 -0.15 3.48 11.76
C SER A 181 -0.33 2.01 12.15
N ALA A 182 0.62 1.47 12.93
CA ALA A 182 0.53 0.14 13.48
C ALA A 182 -0.66 -0.03 14.43
N ASN A 183 -1.03 1.03 15.14
CA ASN A 183 -2.23 1.08 15.96
C ASN A 183 -3.44 1.52 15.11
N PRO A 184 -4.48 0.68 14.97
CA PRO A 184 -5.67 1.03 14.18
C PRO A 184 -6.41 2.28 14.66
N GLU A 185 -6.37 2.59 15.95
CA GLU A 185 -7.10 3.74 16.54
C GLU A 185 -6.46 5.10 16.18
N ASP A 186 -5.18 5.11 15.81
CA ASP A 186 -4.50 6.34 15.39
C ASP A 186 -4.77 6.68 13.91
N ARG A 187 -5.43 5.78 13.18
CA ARG A 187 -5.72 5.95 11.76
C ARG A 187 -6.94 6.87 11.58
N PRO A 188 -6.88 7.86 10.68
CA PRO A 188 -8.01 8.76 10.44
C PRO A 188 -9.20 8.02 9.86
N ALA A 189 -10.41 8.49 10.16
CA ALA A 189 -11.61 8.00 9.49
C ALA A 189 -11.58 8.39 8.00
N SER A 190 -12.16 7.58 7.13
CA SER A 190 -12.26 7.84 5.68
C SER A 190 -12.79 9.26 5.36
N LYS A 191 -13.77 9.71 6.13
CA LYS A 191 -14.37 11.04 5.99
C LYS A 191 -13.37 12.16 6.26
N GLU A 192 -12.52 11.99 7.28
CA GLU A 192 -11.47 12.96 7.61
C GLU A 192 -10.45 13.06 6.48
N ILE A 193 -10.03 11.91 5.92
CA ILE A 193 -9.10 11.84 4.78
C ILE A 193 -9.66 12.63 3.58
N VAL A 194 -10.93 12.41 3.24
CA VAL A 194 -11.60 13.13 2.14
C VAL A 194 -11.64 14.64 2.39
N CYS A 195 -11.98 15.08 3.62
CA CYS A 195 -11.99 16.49 3.97
C CYS A 195 -10.61 17.13 3.82
N LEU A 196 -9.56 16.52 4.40
CA LEU A 196 -8.18 17.02 4.33
C LEU A 196 -7.70 17.15 2.88
N LEU A 197 -7.98 16.13 2.05
CA LEU A 197 -7.61 16.16 0.64
C LEU A 197 -8.40 17.22 -0.13
N SER A 198 -9.70 17.34 0.11
CA SER A 198 -10.55 18.36 -0.54
C SER A 198 -10.03 19.77 -0.28
N ASP A 199 -9.73 20.09 0.97
CA ASP A 199 -9.26 21.43 1.39
C ASP A 199 -7.90 21.78 0.76
N SER A 200 -7.04 20.77 0.60
CA SER A 200 -5.69 20.94 0.05
C SER A 200 -5.59 20.71 -1.45
N LEU A 201 -6.64 20.22 -2.12
CA LEU A 201 -6.57 19.73 -3.50
C LEU A 201 -6.13 20.81 -4.49
N SER A 202 -6.70 22.02 -4.35
CA SER A 202 -6.37 23.15 -5.23
C SER A 202 -4.92 23.60 -5.07
N LYS A 203 -4.39 23.54 -3.83
CA LYS A 203 -2.99 23.84 -3.51
C LYS A 203 -2.07 22.78 -4.12
N TYR A 204 -2.34 21.50 -3.88
CA TYR A 204 -1.52 20.41 -4.39
C TYR A 204 -1.46 20.38 -5.93
N LYS A 205 -2.58 20.66 -6.62
CA LYS A 205 -2.63 20.69 -8.08
C LYS A 205 -1.75 21.78 -8.70
N LYS A 206 -1.49 22.87 -7.98
CA LYS A 206 -0.63 23.99 -8.43
C LYS A 206 0.85 23.76 -8.10
N MET A 207 1.20 22.77 -7.29
CA MET A 207 2.59 22.49 -6.94
C MET A 207 3.34 21.91 -8.14
N PRO A 208 4.48 22.50 -8.56
CA PRO A 208 5.32 21.93 -9.59
C PRO A 208 6.14 20.77 -9.00
N ILE A 209 5.49 19.64 -8.73
CA ILE A 209 6.20 18.46 -8.23
C ILE A 209 6.87 17.78 -9.43
N ARG A 210 8.16 18.03 -9.60
CA ARG A 210 9.02 17.15 -10.40
C ARG A 210 9.39 15.96 -9.55
N LEU A 211 8.51 14.95 -9.51
CA LEU A 211 8.92 13.64 -9.05
C LEU A 211 10.00 13.16 -10.04
N SER A 212 11.26 13.23 -9.62
CA SER A 212 12.38 12.82 -10.42
C SER A 212 12.30 11.30 -10.60
N TYR A 213 11.74 10.86 -11.73
CA TYR A 213 11.84 9.48 -12.16
C TYR A 213 12.88 9.45 -13.26
N ASN A 214 14.12 9.13 -12.91
CA ASN A 214 15.11 8.84 -13.93
C ASN A 214 14.84 7.43 -14.50
N LEU A 215 13.79 7.32 -15.30
CA LEU A 215 13.24 6.05 -15.82
C LEU A 215 14.20 5.31 -16.75
N ASN A 216 15.26 5.98 -17.18
CA ASN A 216 16.28 5.40 -18.05
C ASN A 216 17.40 4.69 -17.25
N GLU A 217 17.44 4.84 -15.91
CA GLU A 217 18.49 4.28 -15.03
C GLU A 217 17.95 3.52 -13.81
N SER A 218 16.64 3.55 -13.52
CA SER A 218 16.12 3.06 -12.23
C SER A 218 15.77 1.57 -12.21
N ASN A 219 16.67 0.76 -11.61
CA ASN A 219 16.36 -0.59 -11.10
C ASN A 219 15.15 -0.60 -10.14
N GLU A 220 14.75 0.56 -9.60
CA GLU A 220 13.62 0.74 -8.67
C GLU A 220 12.26 0.35 -9.24
N LEU A 221 12.12 0.17 -10.55
CA LEU A 221 10.86 -0.28 -11.16
C LEU A 221 10.80 -1.79 -11.40
N GLN A 222 11.95 -2.45 -11.41
CA GLN A 222 12.00 -3.88 -11.52
C GLN A 222 11.73 -4.47 -10.14
N SER A 223 10.59 -5.15 -10.03
CA SER A 223 10.27 -5.86 -8.79
C SER A 223 11.23 -7.05 -8.64
N HIS A 224 11.65 -7.27 -7.40
CA HIS A 224 12.37 -8.46 -6.99
C HIS A 224 11.61 -9.71 -7.47
N PRO A 225 12.28 -10.74 -8.01
CA PRO A 225 11.59 -11.91 -8.60
C PRO A 225 10.65 -12.65 -7.63
N GLN A 226 10.90 -12.52 -6.32
CA GLN A 226 10.08 -13.10 -5.25
C GLN A 226 9.09 -12.10 -4.62
N ALA A 227 8.94 -10.90 -5.18
CA ALA A 227 7.86 -9.98 -4.81
C ALA A 227 6.54 -10.44 -5.45
N ILE A 228 5.49 -10.55 -4.65
CA ILE A 228 4.19 -11.10 -5.08
C ILE A 228 3.09 -10.06 -4.84
N TYR A 229 2.45 -9.66 -5.93
CA TYR A 229 1.36 -8.67 -5.96
C TYR A 229 0.03 -9.27 -6.43
N THR A 230 -0.18 -10.54 -6.14
CA THR A 230 -1.44 -11.26 -6.38
C THR A 230 -1.93 -11.85 -5.07
N SER A 231 -3.27 -11.86 -4.89
CA SER A 231 -3.89 -12.37 -3.67
C SER A 231 -3.61 -13.86 -3.51
N ARG A 232 -3.21 -14.26 -2.30
CA ARG A 232 -2.93 -15.66 -1.96
C ARG A 232 -3.17 -15.94 -0.49
N LEU A 233 -3.31 -17.21 -0.16
CA LEU A 233 -3.30 -17.64 1.24
C LEU A 233 -1.90 -17.44 1.83
N LEU A 234 -1.83 -16.74 2.96
CA LEU A 234 -0.61 -16.44 3.70
C LEU A 234 -0.55 -17.29 4.96
N ASN A 235 0.42 -18.20 5.03
CA ASN A 235 0.68 -19.02 6.22
C ASN A 235 1.74 -18.34 7.09
N LEU A 236 1.32 -17.33 7.84
CA LEU A 236 2.18 -16.53 8.72
C LEU A 236 2.06 -17.04 10.15
N LYS A 237 3.20 -17.25 10.81
CA LYS A 237 3.27 -17.74 12.20
C LYS A 237 4.18 -16.84 13.01
N ASN A 238 3.86 -16.70 14.31
CA ASN A 238 4.72 -16.06 15.31
C ASN A 238 5.14 -14.62 14.96
N LEU A 239 4.24 -13.83 14.37
CA LEU A 239 4.50 -12.40 14.18
C LEU A 239 4.53 -11.69 15.56
N PRO A 240 5.28 -10.59 15.74
CA PRO A 240 5.25 -9.77 16.95
C PRO A 240 4.03 -8.83 16.97
N GLU A 241 3.67 -8.28 18.14
CA GLU A 241 2.65 -7.22 18.19
C GLU A 241 3.10 -6.01 17.34
N PRO A 242 2.19 -5.37 16.59
CA PRO A 242 2.56 -4.29 15.68
C PRO A 242 3.06 -3.05 16.43
N ILE A 243 4.17 -2.48 15.98
CA ILE A 243 4.70 -1.22 16.50
C ILE A 243 4.95 -0.23 15.36
N ASN A 244 4.96 1.07 15.68
CA ASN A 244 5.44 2.10 14.78
C ASN A 244 6.96 2.20 14.91
N CYS A 245 7.67 2.26 13.78
CA CYS A 245 9.11 2.50 13.78
C CYS A 245 9.36 4.02 13.65
N PRO A 246 10.04 4.66 14.61
CA PRO A 246 10.22 6.12 14.61
C PRO A 246 11.17 6.61 13.52
N ASN A 247 12.13 5.77 13.09
CA ASN A 247 13.06 6.10 12.02
C ASN A 247 13.20 4.93 11.03
N GLN A 248 12.60 5.09 9.85
CA GLN A 248 12.67 4.07 8.79
C GLN A 248 14.09 3.87 8.23
N GLN A 249 14.98 4.87 8.33
CA GLN A 249 16.36 4.78 7.81
C GLN A 249 17.24 3.86 8.67
N GLU A 250 16.93 3.73 9.95
CA GLU A 250 17.65 2.88 10.90
C GLU A 250 17.01 1.48 11.04
N PHE A 251 15.99 1.17 10.22
CA PHE A 251 15.27 -0.10 10.32
C PHE A 251 16.15 -1.29 9.91
N ILE A 252 16.41 -2.20 10.84
CA ILE A 252 17.16 -3.44 10.57
C ILE A 252 16.21 -4.60 10.25
N SER A 253 16.26 -5.07 9.00
CA SER A 253 15.44 -6.19 8.52
C SER A 253 15.64 -7.46 9.35
N SER A 254 14.54 -8.15 9.64
CA SER A 254 14.52 -9.46 10.32
C SER A 254 15.35 -10.49 9.57
N ARG A 255 15.42 -10.38 8.24
CA ARG A 255 16.28 -11.25 7.42
C ARG A 255 17.75 -11.05 7.74
N HIS A 256 18.18 -9.81 7.95
CA HIS A 256 19.57 -9.49 8.30
C HIS A 256 19.89 -9.96 9.73
N ILE A 257 18.99 -9.73 10.68
CA ILE A 257 19.13 -10.21 12.06
C ILE A 257 19.29 -11.74 12.09
N MET A 258 18.47 -12.47 11.32
CA MET A 258 18.55 -13.93 11.27
C MET A 258 19.90 -14.40 10.73
N LYS A 259 20.41 -13.79 9.66
CA LYS A 259 21.72 -14.14 9.09
C LYS A 259 22.86 -13.95 10.10
N ILE A 260 22.81 -12.88 10.92
CA ILE A 260 23.80 -12.66 11.98
C ILE A 260 23.72 -13.77 13.03
N GLN A 261 22.50 -14.13 13.46
CA GLN A 261 22.28 -15.16 14.47
C GLN A 261 22.69 -16.57 14.01
N THR A 262 22.54 -16.87 12.72
CA THR A 262 22.91 -18.17 12.14
C THR A 262 24.38 -18.26 11.72
N GLY A 263 25.15 -17.16 11.85
CA GLY A 263 26.55 -17.11 11.43
C GLY A 263 26.73 -17.11 9.91
N GLU A 264 25.68 -16.80 9.13
CA GLU A 264 25.70 -16.78 7.66
C GLU A 264 26.17 -15.42 7.09
N VAL A 265 26.70 -14.51 7.92
CA VAL A 265 27.27 -13.24 7.48
C VAL A 265 28.79 -13.34 7.40
N ASN A 266 29.31 -13.35 6.17
CA ASN A 266 30.66 -12.85 5.92
C ASN A 266 30.63 -11.33 6.20
N THR A 267 31.42 -10.91 7.19
CA THR A 267 31.62 -9.50 7.53
C THR A 267 32.18 -8.70 6.36
N LEU A 268 31.73 -7.43 6.27
CA LEU A 268 32.27 -6.27 5.54
C LEU A 268 31.56 -5.88 4.22
N HIS A 269 30.73 -4.83 4.32
CA HIS A 269 31.04 -3.54 3.68
C HIS A 269 30.49 -2.41 4.56
N SER A 270 31.35 -1.94 5.46
CA SER A 270 31.37 -0.54 5.88
C SER A 270 32.13 0.21 4.80
N ASP A 271 31.43 0.86 3.89
CA ASP A 271 32.06 1.83 3.01
C ASP A 271 31.97 3.20 3.66
N GLU A 272 33.16 3.71 4.00
CA GLU A 272 33.54 5.12 4.05
C GLU A 272 33.02 5.98 5.21
N CYS A 273 33.74 5.90 6.33
CA CYS A 273 34.13 7.12 7.05
C CYS A 273 35.65 7.06 7.28
N SER A 274 36.39 7.14 6.18
CA SER A 274 37.81 7.50 6.18
C SER A 274 37.85 9.02 6.08
N ASP A 275 37.92 9.70 7.23
CA ASP A 275 38.61 10.99 7.42
C ASP A 275 38.25 11.54 8.80
N CYS A 276 39.05 11.13 9.79
CA CYS A 276 39.30 11.87 11.03
C CYS A 276 40.61 11.34 11.65
N ILE A 277 41.72 11.49 10.92
CA ILE A 277 43.04 11.59 11.54
C ILE A 277 43.29 13.07 11.73
N ILE A 278 43.19 13.56 12.97
CA ILE A 278 44.01 14.69 13.43
C ILE A 278 44.61 14.30 14.77
N ASP A 279 45.93 14.39 14.77
CA ASP A 279 46.91 14.01 15.76
C ASP A 279 46.60 14.39 17.21
N GLY A 280 46.94 13.45 18.09
CA GLY A 280 47.30 13.78 19.46
C GLY A 280 48.76 14.23 19.56
N THR A 281 48.95 15.26 20.40
CA THR A 281 50.16 15.60 21.17
C THR A 281 51.29 16.41 20.52
N GLN A 282 51.42 17.65 21.02
CA GLN A 282 52.61 18.41 21.45
C GLN A 282 52.06 19.79 21.88
N VAL A 283 52.18 20.34 23.10
CA VAL A 283 53.14 20.29 24.22
C VAL A 283 52.34 20.51 25.52
#